data_AF-A0A3R6S7E3-F1
#
_entry.id   AF-A0A3R6S7E3-F1
#
_cell.length_a   1.000
_cell.length_b   1.000
_cell.length_c   1.000
_cell.angle_alpha   90.00
_cell.angle_beta   90.00
_cell.angle_gamma   90.00
#
_symmetry.space_group_name_H-M   'P 1'
#
loop_
_entity.id
_entity.type
_entity.pdbx_description
1 polymer ?
#
loop_
_entity_poly.entity_id
_entity_poly.type
_entity_poly.pdbx_seq_one_letter_code
_entity_poly.pdbx_strand_id
1 'polypeptide(L)'
;MKRITIFLFVLFISGFVSVFSQVLVQDPKMEYNADSVRAVLDKAPYFTLFKDNYFIGGTTIGHKPTAANSDVKFQLSIAQRLTKSKLPFDTYLFIQYTQKAFWNVFQESLPMRDLNFNPGIGLGHLIIHHNKYIGKGYLMLEHESNGKDSTASRSWNRVTFAAAVVLNKNWEAQFKTWIPIVDGKYNKDLLKYNGIFQLATNFRTDNKRFNCGVILTKRKTWFSFNTQVELSYKFNNNENQYFFLQYYNGYGENLLEYNQFKSMLRIGFVIKPQDFSIY
;
A
#
# COMPACT_ATOMS: atom_id res chain seq x y z
N MET A 1 25.25 -14.08 -11.56
CA MET A 1 24.04 -13.23 -11.37
C MET A 1 22.96 -13.35 -12.46
N LYS A 2 22.89 -14.46 -13.24
CA LYS A 2 21.87 -14.65 -14.29
C LYS A 2 20.78 -15.70 -13.97
N ARG A 3 20.86 -16.40 -12.83
CA ARG A 3 19.95 -17.53 -12.50
C ARG A 3 18.74 -17.17 -11.63
N ILE A 4 18.73 -16.00 -11.00
CA ILE A 4 17.61 -15.58 -10.11
C ILE A 4 16.48 -14.90 -10.90
N THR A 5 16.79 -14.24 -12.02
CA THR A 5 15.80 -13.56 -12.87
C THR A 5 14.87 -14.54 -13.60
N ILE A 6 15.32 -15.76 -13.86
CA ILE A 6 14.53 -16.79 -14.55
C ILE A 6 13.45 -17.37 -13.64
N PHE A 7 13.69 -17.45 -12.33
CA PHE A 7 12.72 -18.04 -11.39
C PHE A 7 11.50 -17.13 -11.15
N LEU A 8 11.66 -15.81 -11.24
CA LEU A 8 10.54 -14.85 -11.16
C LEU A 8 9.74 -14.74 -12.46
N PHE A 9 10.34 -15.07 -13.61
CA PHE A 9 9.63 -15.08 -14.89
C PHE A 9 8.77 -16.34 -15.07
N VAL A 10 9.17 -17.46 -14.47
CA VAL A 10 8.37 -18.71 -14.47
C VAL A 10 7.07 -18.57 -13.67
N LEU A 11 7.04 -17.73 -12.62
CA LEU A 11 5.81 -17.37 -11.91
C LEU A 11 4.88 -16.43 -12.69
N PHE A 12 5.39 -15.76 -13.72
CA PHE A 12 4.59 -14.85 -14.57
C PHE A 12 3.94 -15.58 -15.76
N ILE A 13 4.50 -16.72 -16.19
CA ILE A 13 3.98 -17.50 -17.33
C ILE A 13 3.02 -18.63 -16.90
N SER A 14 3.08 -19.11 -15.65
CA SER A 14 2.08 -20.06 -15.13
C SER A 14 0.70 -19.44 -14.87
N GLY A 15 0.54 -18.12 -15.04
CA GLY A 15 -0.74 -17.40 -14.93
C GLY A 15 -1.62 -17.42 -16.19
N PHE A 16 -1.17 -18.05 -17.29
CA PHE A 16 -1.96 -18.18 -18.53
C PHE A 16 -2.61 -19.57 -18.70
N VAL A 17 -2.95 -20.24 -17.60
CA VAL A 17 -3.90 -21.35 -17.65
C VAL A 17 -5.30 -20.74 -17.72
N SER A 18 -5.86 -20.73 -18.93
CA SER A 18 -7.28 -20.63 -19.26
C SER A 18 -8.20 -20.30 -18.08
N VAL A 19 -8.52 -19.01 -17.92
CA VAL A 19 -9.56 -18.53 -17.01
C VAL A 19 -10.91 -19.03 -17.53
N PHE A 20 -11.26 -20.26 -17.17
CA PHE A 20 -12.66 -20.64 -17.11
C PHE A 20 -13.22 -19.97 -15.86
N SER A 21 -14.03 -18.92 -16.07
CA SER A 21 -14.86 -18.32 -15.03
C SER A 21 -15.90 -19.36 -14.60
N GLN A 22 -15.52 -20.26 -13.70
CA GLN A 22 -16.46 -21.15 -13.03
C GLN A 22 -17.13 -20.34 -11.92
N VAL A 23 -18.30 -19.77 -12.25
CA VAL A 23 -19.20 -19.17 -11.27
C VAL A 23 -19.68 -20.30 -10.35
N LEU A 24 -19.05 -20.44 -9.19
CA LEU A 24 -19.56 -21.30 -8.13
C LEU A 24 -20.81 -20.64 -7.54
N VAL A 25 -21.97 -21.13 -8.01
CA VAL A 25 -23.27 -20.90 -7.42
C VAL A 25 -23.50 -21.95 -6.32
N GLN A 26 -23.39 -21.55 -5.05
CA GLN A 26 -24.36 -21.78 -3.97
C GLN A 26 -23.71 -21.63 -2.58
N ASP A 27 -24.22 -20.66 -1.82
CA ASP A 27 -24.66 -20.91 -0.45
C ASP A 27 -25.86 -19.96 -0.17
N PRO A 28 -27.06 -20.45 0.15
CA PRO A 28 -28.24 -19.62 0.32
C PRO A 28 -28.33 -19.16 1.77
N LYS A 29 -27.82 -17.95 2.07
CA LYS A 29 -28.32 -17.00 3.11
C LYS A 29 -27.33 -15.85 3.32
N MET A 30 -27.45 -14.85 2.46
CA MET A 30 -27.53 -13.42 2.79
C MET A 30 -27.55 -12.68 1.45
N GLU A 31 -28.75 -12.49 0.92
CA GLU A 31 -28.97 -11.44 -0.07
C GLU A 31 -28.76 -10.10 0.63
N TYR A 32 -27.52 -9.62 0.58
CA TYR A 32 -27.23 -8.26 1.01
C TYR A 32 -27.94 -7.33 0.04
N ASN A 33 -28.98 -6.61 0.47
CA ASN A 33 -29.51 -5.49 -0.31
C ASN A 33 -28.39 -4.43 -0.40
N ALA A 34 -28.13 -3.87 -1.59
CA ALA A 34 -27.12 -2.83 -1.77
C ALA A 34 -27.35 -1.63 -0.83
N ASP A 35 -28.61 -1.33 -0.48
CA ASP A 35 -28.96 -0.31 0.49
C ASP A 35 -28.60 -0.72 1.93
N SER A 36 -28.68 -2.01 2.26
CA SER A 36 -28.21 -2.54 3.55
C SER A 36 -26.68 -2.49 3.67
N VAL A 37 -25.95 -2.78 2.59
CA VAL A 37 -24.49 -2.65 2.53
C VAL A 37 -24.06 -1.20 2.74
N ARG A 38 -24.73 -0.26 2.07
CA ARG A 38 -24.50 1.18 2.23
C ARG A 38 -24.83 1.65 3.65
N ALA A 39 -25.93 1.17 4.24
CA ALA A 39 -26.31 1.51 5.61
C ALA A 39 -25.30 0.99 6.66
N VAL A 40 -24.65 -0.15 6.43
CA VAL A 40 -23.55 -0.64 7.29
C VAL A 40 -22.32 0.25 7.18
N LEU A 41 -22.00 0.74 5.97
CA LEU A 41 -20.86 1.63 5.74
C LEU A 41 -21.12 3.05 6.25
N ASP A 42 -22.36 3.54 6.22
CA ASP A 42 -22.75 4.78 6.89
C ASP A 42 -22.54 4.69 8.41
N LYS A 43 -22.73 3.50 9.00
CA LYS A 43 -22.48 3.24 10.43
C LYS A 43 -21.02 2.94 10.78
N ALA A 44 -20.11 2.87 9.79
CA ALA A 44 -18.69 2.67 10.07
C ALA A 44 -18.11 3.85 10.88
N PRO A 45 -17.07 3.61 11.71
CA PRO A 45 -16.39 4.68 12.42
C PRO A 45 -15.90 5.76 11.46
N TYR A 46 -15.98 7.03 11.86
CA TYR A 46 -15.47 8.13 11.04
C TYR A 46 -13.94 8.09 10.96
N PHE A 47 -13.28 7.71 12.04
CA PHE A 47 -11.83 7.57 12.13
C PHE A 47 -11.43 6.12 11.93
N THR A 48 -10.60 5.86 10.91
CA THR A 48 -10.20 4.52 10.50
C THR A 48 -8.74 4.48 10.07
N LEU A 49 -8.20 3.28 9.85
CA LEU A 49 -6.91 3.10 9.20
C LEU A 49 -7.07 3.26 7.69
N PHE A 50 -6.22 4.09 7.08
CA PHE A 50 -6.24 4.28 5.62
C PHE A 50 -5.41 3.23 4.89
N LYS A 51 -4.17 3.06 5.35
CA LYS A 51 -3.23 2.02 4.91
C LYS A 51 -2.82 1.14 6.09
N ASP A 52 -2.01 0.14 5.82
CA ASP A 52 -1.34 -0.64 6.85
C ASP A 52 -0.49 0.27 7.76
N ASN A 53 -0.55 -0.02 9.06
CA ASN A 53 0.25 0.64 10.07
C ASN A 53 1.27 -0.37 10.58
N TYR A 54 2.56 -0.13 10.41
CA TYR A 54 3.58 -1.12 10.74
C TYR A 54 4.79 -0.49 11.42
N PHE A 55 5.53 -1.32 12.14
CA PHE A 55 6.83 -0.99 12.70
C PHE A 55 7.74 -2.19 12.50
N ILE A 56 8.80 -2.00 11.69
CA ILE A 56 9.66 -3.07 11.21
C ILE A 56 11.12 -2.64 11.26
N GLY A 57 12.01 -3.54 11.68
CA GLY A 57 13.45 -3.34 11.68
C GLY A 57 14.14 -4.33 10.77
N GLY A 58 15.27 -3.97 10.17
CA GLY A 58 16.01 -4.92 9.36
C GLY A 58 17.20 -4.31 8.64
N THR A 59 17.64 -4.97 7.58
CA THR A 59 18.93 -4.71 6.95
C THR A 59 18.91 -4.98 5.44
N THR A 60 19.96 -4.55 4.75
CA THR A 60 20.14 -4.82 3.32
C THR A 60 20.37 -6.31 3.05
N ILE A 61 19.73 -6.85 2.01
CA ILE A 61 19.99 -8.22 1.56
C ILE A 61 21.38 -8.33 0.91
N GLY A 62 22.05 -9.46 1.16
CA GLY A 62 23.32 -9.81 0.52
C GLY A 62 24.57 -9.22 1.19
N HIS A 63 24.41 -8.52 2.32
CA HIS A 63 25.50 -7.91 3.06
C HIS A 63 25.39 -8.30 4.54
N LYS A 64 26.52 -8.31 5.24
CA LYS A 64 26.53 -8.47 6.70
C LYS A 64 25.80 -7.27 7.34
N PRO A 65 24.92 -7.49 8.34
CA PRO A 65 24.28 -6.38 9.04
C PRO A 65 25.31 -5.49 9.76
N THR A 66 25.13 -4.19 9.66
CA THR A 66 25.94 -3.13 10.28
C THR A 66 25.03 -1.96 10.68
N ALA A 67 25.55 -1.04 11.48
CA ALA A 67 24.85 0.21 11.84
C ALA A 67 24.51 1.09 10.63
N ALA A 68 25.27 1.00 9.53
CA ALA A 68 25.11 1.84 8.35
C ALA A 68 24.05 1.31 7.35
N ASN A 69 23.80 0.00 7.35
CA ASN A 69 22.88 -0.66 6.40
C ASN A 69 21.64 -1.27 7.08
N SER A 70 21.43 -0.99 8.35
CA SER A 70 20.29 -1.45 9.13
C SER A 70 19.51 -0.27 9.67
N ASP A 71 18.19 -0.34 9.58
CA ASP A 71 17.28 0.72 10.04
C ASP A 71 15.96 0.14 10.55
N VAL A 72 15.21 0.98 11.26
CA VAL A 72 13.80 0.78 11.55
C VAL A 72 12.99 1.64 10.60
N LYS A 73 11.93 1.06 10.06
CA LYS A 73 10.93 1.73 9.23
C LYS A 73 9.58 1.58 9.91
N PHE A 74 8.84 2.66 10.03
CA PHE A 74 7.45 2.58 10.48
C PHE A 74 6.53 3.46 9.66
N GLN A 75 5.26 3.06 9.62
CA GLN A 75 4.20 3.78 8.91
C GLN A 75 3.00 3.95 9.81
N LEU A 76 2.54 5.19 9.94
CA LEU A 76 1.25 5.54 10.53
C LEU A 76 0.33 5.99 9.39
N SER A 77 -0.87 5.44 9.30
CA SER A 77 -1.82 5.83 8.28
C SER A 77 -3.27 5.78 8.75
N ILE A 78 -3.91 6.94 8.69
CA ILE A 78 -5.26 7.17 9.20
C ILE A 78 -6.12 7.88 8.16
N ALA A 79 -7.43 7.68 8.24
CA ALA A 79 -8.43 8.41 7.48
C ALA A 79 -9.55 8.88 8.41
N GLN A 80 -10.05 10.08 8.13
CA GLN A 80 -11.22 10.66 8.77
C GLN A 80 -12.26 10.96 7.68
N ARG A 81 -13.40 10.26 7.74
CA ARG A 81 -14.57 10.62 6.95
C ARG A 81 -15.12 11.96 7.43
N LEU A 82 -15.43 12.86 6.50
CA LEU A 82 -15.93 14.20 6.77
C LEU A 82 -17.44 14.34 6.56
N THR A 83 -18.05 13.46 5.77
CA THR A 83 -19.49 13.49 5.52
C THR A 83 -20.23 12.42 6.31
N LYS A 84 -21.39 12.79 6.86
CA LYS A 84 -22.30 11.83 7.54
C LYS A 84 -23.11 11.02 6.54
N SER A 85 -23.54 11.69 5.47
CA SER A 85 -24.36 11.13 4.40
C SER A 85 -23.56 11.09 3.11
N LYS A 86 -24.05 10.30 2.16
CA LYS A 86 -23.54 10.25 0.79
C LYS A 86 -23.63 11.61 0.09
N LEU A 87 -22.56 11.93 -0.64
CA LEU A 87 -22.50 13.01 -1.62
C LEU A 87 -22.99 12.51 -2.99
N PRO A 88 -23.15 13.39 -4.00
CA PRO A 88 -23.43 12.97 -5.37
C PRO A 88 -22.49 11.86 -5.85
N PHE A 89 -23.00 11.02 -6.76
CA PHE A 89 -22.32 9.82 -7.28
C PHE A 89 -22.01 8.75 -6.22
N ASP A 90 -22.81 8.69 -5.14
CA ASP A 90 -22.62 7.77 -4.02
C ASP A 90 -21.18 7.81 -3.46
N THR A 91 -20.69 9.03 -3.21
CA THR A 91 -19.33 9.26 -2.72
C THR A 91 -19.30 9.75 -1.27
N TYR A 92 -18.14 9.62 -0.63
CA TYR A 92 -17.88 10.13 0.71
C TYR A 92 -16.62 10.97 0.70
N LEU A 93 -16.69 12.15 1.31
CA LEU A 93 -15.51 13.00 1.50
C LEU A 93 -14.72 12.50 2.70
N PHE A 94 -13.41 12.40 2.55
CA PHE A 94 -12.50 12.05 3.64
C PHE A 94 -11.19 12.80 3.50
N ILE A 95 -10.52 12.97 4.64
CA ILE A 95 -9.10 13.32 4.69
C ILE A 95 -8.32 12.10 5.12
N GLN A 96 -7.09 11.98 4.65
CA GLN A 96 -6.16 10.93 5.02
C GLN A 96 -4.81 11.54 5.38
N TYR A 97 -4.10 10.82 6.22
CA TYR A 97 -2.72 11.13 6.55
C TYR A 97 -1.93 9.84 6.62
N THR A 98 -0.90 9.72 5.79
CA THR A 98 0.13 8.70 5.90
C THR A 98 1.45 9.36 6.27
N GLN A 99 2.15 8.82 7.27
CA GLN A 99 3.52 9.18 7.60
C GLN A 99 4.40 7.94 7.54
N LYS A 100 5.54 8.03 6.85
CA LYS A 100 6.60 7.03 6.90
C LYS A 100 7.82 7.62 7.60
N ALA A 101 8.49 6.81 8.42
CA ALA A 101 9.70 7.21 9.11
C ALA A 101 10.78 6.17 8.92
N PHE A 102 12.02 6.64 8.70
CA PHE A 102 13.21 5.83 8.52
C PHE A 102 14.21 6.23 9.61
N TRP A 103 14.41 5.34 10.56
CA TRP A 103 15.10 5.59 11.81
C TRP A 103 16.35 4.73 11.92
N ASN A 104 17.52 5.37 11.98
CA ASN A 104 18.81 4.68 12.09
C ASN A 104 19.09 4.33 13.56
N VAL A 105 18.29 3.43 14.14
CA VAL A 105 18.38 3.01 15.56
C VAL A 105 19.70 2.30 15.94
N PHE A 106 20.54 2.00 14.96
CA PHE A 106 21.81 1.33 15.20
C PHE A 106 23.01 2.28 15.12
N GLN A 107 22.78 3.56 14.83
CA GLN A 107 23.81 4.59 14.77
C GLN A 107 23.86 5.42 16.06
N GLU A 108 24.98 6.10 16.27
CA GLU A 108 25.16 7.00 17.40
C GLU A 108 24.06 8.08 17.42
N SER A 109 23.49 8.32 18.62
CA SER A 109 22.35 9.23 18.84
C SER A 109 21.05 8.85 18.13
N LEU A 110 20.95 7.67 17.52
CA LEU A 110 19.72 7.11 16.96
C LEU A 110 18.99 8.09 16.03
N PRO A 111 19.64 8.66 15.00
CA PRO A 111 19.06 9.76 14.23
C PRO A 111 17.90 9.28 13.36
N MET A 112 16.85 10.10 13.29
CA MET A 112 15.79 9.94 12.30
C MET A 112 16.31 10.41 10.94
N ARG A 113 16.54 9.46 10.03
CA ARG A 113 17.16 9.73 8.73
C ARG A 113 16.21 10.49 7.81
N ASP A 114 14.99 10.00 7.68
CA ASP A 114 13.95 10.64 6.86
C ASP A 114 12.56 10.45 7.45
N LEU A 115 11.72 11.47 7.26
CA LEU A 115 10.29 11.43 7.56
C LEU A 115 9.57 11.81 6.28
N ASN A 116 8.53 11.08 5.88
CA ASN A 116 7.72 11.41 4.71
C ASN A 116 6.28 11.62 5.16
N PHE A 117 5.78 12.82 4.94
CA PHE A 117 4.45 13.29 5.30
C PHE A 117 3.58 13.27 4.06
N ASN A 118 2.47 12.53 4.09
CA ASN A 118 1.56 12.42 2.96
C ASN A 118 0.10 12.67 3.38
N PRO A 119 -0.27 13.94 3.65
CA PRO A 119 -1.68 14.32 3.80
C PRO A 119 -2.41 14.27 2.46
N GLY A 120 -3.72 14.06 2.51
CA GLY A 120 -4.58 14.15 1.34
C GLY A 120 -6.05 14.32 1.69
N ILE A 121 -6.81 14.76 0.70
CA ILE A 121 -8.26 14.85 0.74
C ILE A 121 -8.81 14.14 -0.49
N GLY A 122 -9.94 13.46 -0.36
CA GLY A 122 -10.51 12.76 -1.49
C GLY A 122 -11.96 12.35 -1.33
N LEU A 123 -12.47 11.83 -2.44
CA LEU A 123 -13.78 11.21 -2.55
C LEU A 123 -13.59 9.70 -2.67
N GLY A 124 -14.22 8.94 -1.78
CA GLY A 124 -14.30 7.49 -1.83
C GLY A 124 -15.64 7.05 -2.39
N HIS A 125 -15.63 6.04 -3.26
CA HIS A 125 -16.82 5.41 -3.82
C HIS A 125 -16.80 3.91 -3.54
N LEU A 126 -17.94 3.34 -3.20
CA LEU A 126 -18.07 1.92 -2.92
C LEU A 126 -18.40 1.15 -4.20
N ILE A 127 -17.63 0.13 -4.51
CA ILE A 127 -17.83 -0.71 -5.69
C ILE A 127 -18.74 -1.87 -5.29
N ILE A 128 -19.96 -1.87 -5.81
CA ILE A 128 -20.98 -2.89 -5.58
C ILE A 128 -21.27 -3.62 -6.89
N HIS A 129 -21.26 -4.95 -6.86
CA HIS A 129 -21.55 -5.79 -8.02
C HIS A 129 -22.48 -6.93 -7.60
N HIS A 130 -23.59 -7.13 -8.32
CA HIS A 130 -24.65 -8.08 -7.96
C HIS A 130 -25.08 -7.97 -6.47
N ASN A 131 -25.32 -6.74 -6.01
CA ASN A 131 -25.65 -6.41 -4.62
C ASN A 131 -24.61 -6.81 -3.56
N LYS A 132 -23.40 -7.20 -3.97
CA LYS A 132 -22.28 -7.51 -3.07
C LYS A 132 -21.28 -6.38 -3.09
N TYR A 133 -20.82 -5.99 -1.90
CA TYR A 133 -19.65 -5.11 -1.78
C TYR A 133 -18.41 -5.86 -2.24
N ILE A 134 -17.77 -5.37 -3.30
CA ILE A 134 -16.59 -6.01 -3.88
C ILE A 134 -15.35 -5.13 -3.82
N GLY A 135 -15.46 -3.86 -3.45
CA GLY A 135 -14.30 -2.97 -3.51
C GLY A 135 -14.59 -1.51 -3.25
N LYS A 136 -13.56 -0.68 -3.40
CA LYS A 136 -13.61 0.76 -3.19
C LYS A 136 -12.74 1.49 -4.20
N GLY A 137 -13.24 2.61 -4.70
CA GLY A 137 -12.56 3.53 -5.60
C GLY A 137 -12.30 4.88 -4.92
N TYR A 138 -11.24 5.57 -5.34
CA TYR A 138 -10.82 6.84 -4.79
C TYR A 138 -10.37 7.81 -5.86
N LEU A 139 -10.79 9.06 -5.69
CA LEU A 139 -10.19 10.24 -6.32
C LEU A 139 -9.62 11.13 -5.20
N MET A 140 -8.33 11.40 -5.22
CA MET A 140 -7.65 12.13 -4.15
C MET A 140 -6.72 13.21 -4.66
N LEU A 141 -6.61 14.30 -3.89
CA LEU A 141 -5.52 15.25 -3.95
C LEU A 141 -4.57 14.93 -2.80
N GLU A 142 -3.33 14.60 -3.14
CA GLU A 142 -2.31 14.19 -2.18
C GLU A 142 -1.10 15.12 -2.28
N HIS A 143 -0.61 15.59 -1.14
CA HIS A 143 0.71 16.19 -1.01
C HIS A 143 1.63 15.17 -0.38
N GLU A 144 2.88 15.06 -0.83
CA GLU A 144 3.89 14.25 -0.15
C GLU A 144 5.22 15.02 -0.09
N SER A 145 5.78 15.17 1.11
CA SER A 145 7.05 15.86 1.33
C SER A 145 7.82 15.28 2.50
N ASN A 146 9.11 15.60 2.61
CA ASN A 146 9.95 15.11 3.71
C ASN A 146 10.16 16.10 4.87
N GLY A 147 9.55 17.29 4.80
CA GLY A 147 9.69 18.33 5.82
C GLY A 147 11.11 18.87 6.01
N LYS A 148 12.04 18.56 5.10
CA LYS A 148 13.41 19.10 5.10
C LYS A 148 13.50 20.36 4.25
N ASP A 149 14.52 21.16 4.49
CA ASP A 149 14.82 22.39 3.78
C ASP A 149 15.97 22.21 2.77
N SER A 150 16.28 23.30 2.05
CA SER A 150 17.49 23.39 1.23
C SER A 150 17.66 22.20 0.28
N THR A 151 18.89 21.72 0.05
CA THR A 151 19.19 20.64 -0.89
C THR A 151 18.65 19.27 -0.46
N ALA A 152 18.23 19.11 0.80
CA ALA A 152 17.60 17.90 1.32
C ALA A 152 16.08 17.89 1.14
N SER A 153 15.48 19.03 0.76
CA SER A 153 14.02 19.17 0.59
C SER A 153 13.52 18.35 -0.60
N ARG A 154 12.46 17.57 -0.37
CA ARG A 154 11.81 16.75 -1.39
C ARG A 154 10.31 16.88 -1.25
N SER A 155 9.63 17.17 -2.35
CA SER A 155 8.17 17.31 -2.37
C SER A 155 7.55 17.07 -3.74
N TRP A 156 6.28 16.69 -3.74
CA TRP A 156 5.43 16.64 -4.93
C TRP A 156 3.96 16.62 -4.52
N ASN A 157 3.10 17.02 -5.46
CA ASN A 157 1.66 16.90 -5.34
C ASN A 157 1.15 15.91 -6.39
N ARG A 158 -0.01 15.29 -6.14
CA ARG A 158 -0.60 14.29 -7.04
C ARG A 158 -2.11 14.40 -7.04
N VAL A 159 -2.70 14.30 -8.23
CA VAL A 159 -4.10 13.89 -8.38
C VAL A 159 -4.10 12.38 -8.59
N THR A 160 -4.67 11.65 -7.64
CA THR A 160 -4.58 10.19 -7.58
C THR A 160 -5.93 9.56 -7.87
N PHE A 161 -5.88 8.48 -8.65
CA PHE A 161 -6.98 7.55 -8.86
C PHE A 161 -6.56 6.19 -8.30
N ALA A 162 -7.38 5.60 -7.44
CA ALA A 162 -7.12 4.27 -6.90
C ALA A 162 -8.38 3.42 -6.88
N ALA A 163 -8.23 2.12 -7.07
CA ALA A 163 -9.29 1.15 -6.90
C ALA A 163 -8.73 -0.11 -6.25
N ALA A 164 -9.48 -0.70 -5.33
CA ALA A 164 -9.21 -2.00 -4.72
C ALA A 164 -10.46 -2.86 -4.86
N VAL A 165 -10.30 -4.10 -5.34
CA VAL A 165 -11.40 -5.04 -5.59
C VAL A 165 -11.02 -6.44 -5.11
N VAL A 166 -11.98 -7.12 -4.49
CA VAL A 166 -11.91 -8.56 -4.21
C VAL A 166 -12.21 -9.31 -5.51
N LEU A 167 -11.29 -10.17 -5.92
CA LEU A 167 -11.45 -11.04 -7.08
C LEU A 167 -12.18 -12.33 -6.71
N ASN A 168 -11.88 -12.87 -5.52
CA ASN A 168 -12.54 -14.03 -4.93
C ASN A 168 -12.27 -14.05 -3.41
N LYS A 169 -12.76 -15.06 -2.69
CA LYS A 169 -12.64 -15.14 -1.22
C LYS A 169 -11.21 -14.96 -0.67
N ASN A 170 -10.17 -15.28 -1.45
CA ASN A 170 -8.78 -15.22 -1.02
C ASN A 170 -7.97 -14.11 -1.69
N TRP A 171 -8.40 -13.60 -2.84
CA TRP A 171 -7.61 -12.70 -3.66
C TRP A 171 -8.21 -11.31 -3.75
N GLU A 172 -7.36 -10.30 -3.57
CA GLU A 172 -7.65 -8.89 -3.77
C GLU A 172 -6.65 -8.31 -4.77
N ALA A 173 -7.12 -7.42 -5.65
CA ALA A 173 -6.29 -6.67 -6.57
C ALA A 173 -6.52 -5.18 -6.42
N GLN A 174 -5.47 -4.40 -6.62
CA GLN A 174 -5.49 -2.96 -6.50
C GLN A 174 -4.73 -2.32 -7.65
N PHE A 175 -5.23 -1.18 -8.08
CA PHE A 175 -4.57 -0.30 -9.03
C PHE A 175 -4.58 1.12 -8.48
N LYS A 176 -3.43 1.79 -8.51
CA LYS A 176 -3.28 3.19 -8.14
C LYS A 176 -2.46 3.90 -9.21
N THR A 177 -2.94 5.02 -9.72
CA THR A 177 -2.19 5.89 -10.64
C THR A 177 -2.36 7.34 -10.24
N TRP A 178 -1.50 8.21 -10.76
CA TRP A 178 -1.51 9.63 -10.41
C TRP A 178 -1.09 10.50 -11.58
N ILE A 179 -1.65 11.70 -11.61
CA ILE A 179 -1.17 12.84 -12.37
C ILE A 179 -0.21 13.62 -11.44
N PRO A 180 1.10 13.55 -11.67
CA PRO A 180 2.08 14.17 -10.78
C PRO A 180 2.27 15.65 -11.09
N ILE A 181 2.31 16.46 -10.04
CA ILE A 181 2.64 17.89 -10.07
C ILE A 181 3.92 18.04 -9.24
N VAL A 182 5.06 18.00 -9.94
CA VAL A 182 6.39 18.07 -9.32
C VAL A 182 6.91 19.50 -9.41
N ASP A 183 6.67 20.27 -8.36
CA ASP A 183 7.14 21.65 -8.17
C ASP A 183 8.51 21.72 -7.48
N GLY A 184 8.92 20.65 -6.80
CA GLY A 184 10.19 20.57 -6.07
C GLY A 184 11.42 20.79 -6.94
N LYS A 185 12.23 21.82 -6.59
CA LYS A 185 13.49 22.16 -7.28
C LYS A 185 14.49 21.00 -7.30
N TYR A 186 14.55 20.22 -6.21
CA TYR A 186 15.60 19.21 -5.98
C TYR A 186 15.17 17.78 -6.28
N ASN A 187 13.99 17.57 -6.90
CA ASN A 187 13.49 16.24 -7.26
C ASN A 187 12.66 16.23 -8.54
N LYS A 188 13.04 17.03 -9.55
CA LYS A 188 12.31 17.12 -10.83
C LYS A 188 12.20 15.79 -11.59
N ASP A 189 13.13 14.87 -11.35
CA ASP A 189 13.18 13.54 -11.97
C ASP A 189 12.59 12.42 -11.11
N LEU A 190 11.84 12.76 -10.04
CA LEU A 190 11.23 11.83 -9.08
C LEU A 190 10.50 10.65 -9.76
N LEU A 191 9.78 10.90 -10.86
CA LEU A 191 9.01 9.87 -11.57
C LEU A 191 9.87 8.76 -12.21
N LYS A 192 11.16 9.02 -12.46
CA LYS A 192 12.10 7.98 -12.91
C LYS A 192 12.31 6.91 -11.83
N TYR A 193 12.01 7.23 -10.58
CA TYR A 193 12.29 6.41 -9.41
C TYR A 193 11.04 6.00 -8.64
N ASN A 194 10.16 6.95 -8.28
CA ASN A 194 8.92 6.69 -7.53
C ASN A 194 7.78 6.16 -8.41
N GLY A 195 7.90 6.33 -9.74
CA GLY A 195 6.97 5.75 -10.70
C GLY A 195 5.71 6.56 -11.00
N ILE A 196 4.83 5.92 -11.78
CA ILE A 196 3.66 6.54 -12.43
C ILE A 196 2.35 5.80 -12.15
N PHE A 197 2.44 4.52 -11.81
CA PHE A 197 1.33 3.73 -11.31
C PHE A 197 1.84 2.59 -10.44
N GLN A 198 0.95 2.02 -9.66
CA GLN A 198 1.16 0.90 -8.77
C GLN A 198 0.07 -0.15 -8.99
N LEU A 199 0.51 -1.41 -9.05
CA LEU A 199 -0.34 -2.58 -9.00
C LEU A 199 -0.07 -3.28 -7.67
N ALA A 200 -1.11 -3.76 -7.00
CA ALA A 200 -0.94 -4.62 -5.84
C ALA A 200 -1.89 -5.81 -5.89
N THR A 201 -1.43 -6.95 -5.41
CA THR A 201 -2.25 -8.15 -5.22
C THR A 201 -2.03 -8.68 -3.83
N ASN A 202 -3.09 -9.07 -3.15
CA ASN A 202 -3.02 -9.64 -1.82
C ASN A 202 -3.77 -10.98 -1.78
N PHE A 203 -3.10 -12.01 -1.28
CA PHE A 203 -3.68 -13.31 -1.01
C PHE A 203 -3.88 -13.48 0.49
N ARG A 204 -5.05 -13.95 0.91
CA ARG A 204 -5.39 -14.25 2.31
C ARG A 204 -5.96 -15.65 2.42
N THR A 205 -5.45 -16.43 3.38
CA THR A 205 -5.96 -17.78 3.64
C THR A 205 -7.40 -17.78 4.15
N ASP A 206 -8.12 -18.90 3.99
CA ASP A 206 -9.52 -19.03 4.43
C ASP A 206 -9.70 -18.76 5.94
N ASN A 207 -8.74 -19.19 6.76
CA ASN A 207 -8.73 -18.93 8.19
C ASN A 207 -8.31 -17.48 8.54
N LYS A 208 -7.99 -16.66 7.53
CA LYS A 208 -7.55 -15.26 7.61
C LYS A 208 -6.25 -15.03 8.40
N ARG A 209 -5.51 -16.08 8.75
CA ARG A 209 -4.30 -15.97 9.59
C ARG A 209 -3.07 -15.52 8.81
N PHE A 210 -2.96 -15.92 7.54
CA PHE A 210 -1.82 -15.58 6.69
C PHE A 210 -2.26 -14.66 5.55
N ASN A 211 -1.45 -13.64 5.27
CA ASN A 211 -1.60 -12.80 4.08
C ASN A 211 -0.25 -12.63 3.36
N CYS A 212 -0.31 -12.60 2.03
CA CYS A 212 0.82 -12.36 1.14
C CYS A 212 0.45 -11.23 0.16
N GLY A 213 1.07 -10.07 0.34
CA GLY A 213 0.94 -8.91 -0.54
C GLY A 213 2.13 -8.80 -1.48
N VAL A 214 1.87 -8.49 -2.75
CA VAL A 214 2.88 -8.12 -3.73
C VAL A 214 2.48 -6.78 -4.34
N ILE A 215 3.39 -5.81 -4.28
CA ILE A 215 3.19 -4.45 -4.77
C ILE A 215 4.27 -4.15 -5.80
N LEU A 216 3.83 -3.73 -6.98
CA LEU A 216 4.68 -3.39 -8.11
C LEU A 216 4.42 -1.94 -8.51
N THR A 217 5.44 -1.09 -8.37
CA THR A 217 5.36 0.31 -8.80
C THR A 217 6.11 0.49 -10.11
N LYS A 218 5.39 0.82 -11.19
CA LYS A 218 6.00 1.04 -12.50
C LYS A 218 6.75 2.36 -12.53
N ARG A 219 8.05 2.31 -12.79
CA ARG A 219 8.90 3.50 -12.96
C ARG A 219 8.71 4.14 -14.33
N LYS A 220 9.02 5.43 -14.49
CA LYS A 220 8.97 6.13 -15.80
C LYS A 220 10.04 5.62 -16.80
N THR A 221 10.92 4.72 -16.39
CA THR A 221 11.91 4.05 -17.25
C THR A 221 11.37 2.76 -17.89
N TRP A 222 11.99 2.32 -18.98
CA TRP A 222 11.59 1.13 -19.73
C TRP A 222 11.70 -0.15 -18.87
N PHE A 223 10.68 -1.01 -18.91
CA PHE A 223 10.57 -2.29 -18.19
C PHE A 223 11.10 -2.32 -16.73
N SER A 224 10.88 -1.23 -15.99
CA SER A 224 11.42 -1.07 -14.63
C SER A 224 10.33 -0.97 -13.58
N PHE A 225 10.42 -1.80 -12.53
CA PHE A 225 9.51 -1.78 -11.39
C PHE A 225 10.28 -1.64 -10.08
N ASN A 226 9.65 -1.02 -9.08
CA ASN A 226 9.98 -1.26 -7.68
C ASN A 226 9.06 -2.36 -7.17
N THR A 227 9.61 -3.28 -6.40
CA THR A 227 8.91 -4.46 -5.90
C THR A 227 8.89 -4.43 -4.39
N GLN A 228 7.72 -4.61 -3.80
CA GLN A 228 7.56 -4.84 -2.38
C GLN A 228 6.76 -6.13 -2.18
N VAL A 229 7.27 -7.01 -1.32
CA VAL A 229 6.62 -8.26 -0.94
C VAL A 229 6.40 -8.23 0.57
N GLU A 230 5.19 -8.59 0.98
CA GLU A 230 4.71 -8.47 2.34
C GLU A 230 4.10 -9.78 2.79
N LEU A 231 4.66 -10.38 3.84
CA LEU A 231 4.09 -11.55 4.49
C LEU A 231 3.63 -11.15 5.87
N SER A 232 2.40 -11.51 6.22
CA SER A 232 1.86 -11.25 7.55
C SER A 232 1.15 -12.46 8.12
N TYR A 233 1.35 -12.70 9.41
CA TYR A 233 0.77 -13.84 10.10
C TYR A 233 0.23 -13.45 11.48
N LYS A 234 -0.98 -13.89 11.83
CA LYS A 234 -1.53 -13.75 13.18
C LYS A 234 -1.66 -15.09 13.90
N PHE A 235 -1.26 -15.11 15.17
CA PHE A 235 -1.31 -16.29 16.01
C PHE A 235 -2.70 -16.57 16.53
N ASN A 236 -3.54 -15.55 16.76
CA ASN A 236 -4.93 -15.75 17.12
C ASN A 236 -5.86 -14.93 16.20
N ASN A 237 -7.02 -15.47 15.86
CA ASN A 237 -8.00 -14.75 15.05
C ASN A 237 -8.63 -13.56 15.77
N ASN A 238 -8.57 -13.54 17.11
CA ASN A 238 -9.06 -12.47 17.97
C ASN A 238 -8.10 -11.28 18.09
N GLU A 239 -6.91 -11.37 17.50
CA GLU A 239 -5.90 -10.31 17.49
C GLU A 239 -5.94 -9.53 16.16
N ASN A 240 -5.62 -8.24 16.23
CA ASN A 240 -5.42 -7.39 15.05
C ASN A 240 -3.94 -7.02 14.82
N GLN A 241 -3.03 -7.69 15.54
CA GLN A 241 -1.59 -7.56 15.35
C GLN A 241 -1.09 -8.78 14.59
N TYR A 242 -0.41 -8.52 13.49
CA TYR A 242 0.24 -9.55 12.70
C TYR A 242 1.73 -9.41 12.87
N PHE A 243 2.42 -10.53 13.04
CA PHE A 243 3.82 -10.61 12.70
C PHE A 243 3.98 -10.25 11.22
N PHE A 244 5.00 -9.48 10.89
CA PHE A 244 5.15 -8.86 9.58
C PHE A 244 6.57 -8.98 9.05
N LEU A 245 6.69 -9.41 7.80
CA LEU A 245 7.93 -9.42 7.04
C LEU A 245 7.70 -8.61 5.77
N GLN A 246 8.55 -7.62 5.53
CA GLN A 246 8.54 -6.81 4.32
C GLN A 246 9.89 -6.92 3.61
N TYR A 247 9.85 -7.31 2.36
CA TYR A 247 10.96 -7.19 1.43
C TYR A 247 10.70 -6.03 0.48
N TYR A 248 11.65 -5.11 0.36
CA TYR A 248 11.60 -4.00 -0.58
C TYR A 248 12.80 -4.05 -1.53
N ASN A 249 12.57 -3.91 -2.82
CA ASN A 249 13.61 -3.90 -3.85
C ASN A 249 13.29 -2.84 -4.92
N GLY A 250 14.07 -1.76 -4.96
CA GLY A 250 13.83 -0.68 -5.91
C GLY A 250 14.37 0.67 -5.45
N TYR A 251 13.82 1.72 -6.04
CA TYR A 251 14.13 3.13 -5.77
C TYR A 251 12.91 3.84 -5.18
N GLY A 252 13.12 4.96 -4.47
CA GLY A 252 11.99 5.73 -3.95
C GLY A 252 11.35 5.10 -2.72
N GLU A 253 12.09 4.34 -1.90
CA GLU A 253 11.57 3.82 -0.64
C GLU A 253 11.22 4.97 0.32
N ASN A 254 12.07 5.98 0.34
CA ASN A 254 11.89 7.27 1.02
C ASN A 254 12.15 8.41 0.04
N LEU A 255 11.71 9.62 0.39
CA LEU A 255 11.90 10.78 -0.47
C LEU A 255 13.34 11.29 -0.48
N LEU A 256 14.04 11.34 0.64
CA LEU A 256 15.39 11.90 0.72
C LEU A 256 16.35 11.22 -0.27
N GLU A 257 16.32 9.89 -0.30
CA GLU A 257 17.15 9.02 -1.12
C GLU A 257 16.36 8.40 -2.27
N TYR A 258 15.39 9.14 -2.83
CA TYR A 258 14.49 8.59 -3.86
C TYR A 258 15.26 8.00 -5.06
N ASN A 259 16.41 8.56 -5.39
CA ASN A 259 17.26 8.15 -6.50
C ASN A 259 18.30 7.06 -6.14
N GLN A 260 18.28 6.53 -4.91
CA GLN A 260 19.15 5.44 -4.49
C GLN A 260 18.41 4.10 -4.53
N PHE A 261 19.10 3.08 -5.05
CA PHE A 261 18.58 1.72 -5.03
C PHE A 261 18.71 1.12 -3.63
N LYS A 262 17.65 0.48 -3.15
CA LYS A 262 17.61 -0.25 -1.87
C LYS A 262 17.07 -1.65 -2.09
N SER A 263 17.64 -2.60 -1.36
CA SER A 263 17.16 -3.98 -1.28
C SER A 263 17.15 -4.40 0.19
N MET A 264 16.01 -4.23 0.85
CA MET A 264 15.86 -4.31 2.31
C MET A 264 14.93 -5.44 2.71
N LEU A 265 15.31 -6.20 3.73
CA LEU A 265 14.44 -7.16 4.41
C LEU A 265 14.22 -6.67 5.83
N ARG A 266 12.96 -6.47 6.22
CA ARG A 266 12.57 -5.98 7.54
C ARG A 266 11.47 -6.83 8.14
N ILE A 267 11.50 -6.94 9.46
CA ILE A 267 10.62 -7.78 10.27
C ILE A 267 10.05 -6.97 11.43
N GLY A 268 8.84 -7.27 11.86
CA GLY A 268 8.22 -6.61 13.01
C GLY A 268 6.74 -6.91 13.07
N PHE A 269 5.92 -5.88 13.25
CA PHE A 269 4.47 -6.02 13.35
C PHE A 269 3.71 -5.08 12.40
N VAL A 270 2.50 -5.49 12.04
CA VAL A 270 1.55 -4.69 11.27
C VAL A 270 0.15 -4.78 11.87
N ILE A 271 -0.54 -3.64 11.86
CA ILE A 271 -1.96 -3.49 12.13
C ILE A 271 -2.61 -3.15 10.79
N LYS A 272 -3.55 -4.00 10.36
CA LYS A 272 -4.21 -3.89 9.06
C LYS A 272 -5.63 -3.32 9.20
N PRO A 273 -6.13 -2.58 8.21
CA PRO A 273 -7.55 -2.23 8.12
C PRO A 273 -8.43 -3.50 8.08
N GLN A 274 -9.65 -3.40 8.60
CA GLN A 274 -10.56 -4.55 8.72
C GLN A 274 -11.09 -5.06 7.37
N ASP A 275 -11.29 -4.15 6.41
CA ASP A 275 -11.82 -4.47 5.08
C ASP A 275 -10.69 -4.57 4.04
N PHE A 276 -10.31 -3.42 3.50
CA PHE A 276 -9.33 -3.25 2.42
C PHE A 276 -8.20 -2.33 2.90
N SER A 277 -6.97 -2.80 2.79
CA SER A 277 -5.80 -1.91 2.84
C SER A 277 -5.54 -1.39 1.44
N ILE A 278 -5.37 -0.08 1.25
CA ILE A 278 -4.85 0.43 -0.02
C ILE A 278 -3.39 0.76 0.15
N TYR A 279 -2.56 0.23 -0.74
CA TYR A 279 -1.12 0.47 -0.75
C TYR A 279 -0.76 1.88 -1.28
#